data_AF-R7VHZ8-F1
#
_entry.id   AF-R7VHZ8-F1
#
_cell.length_a   1.000
_cell.length_b   1.000
_cell.length_c   1.000
_cell.angle_alpha   90.00
_cell.angle_beta   90.00
_cell.angle_gamma   90.00
#
_symmetry.space_group_name_H-M   'P 1'
#
loop_
_entity.id
_entity.type
_entity.pdbx_description
1 polymer ?
#
loop_
_entity_poly.entity_id
_entity_poly.type
_entity_poly.pdbx_seq_one_letter_code
_entity_poly.pdbx_strand_id
1 'polypeptide(L)'
;MYCNIRNAYTAEGMPPIGRSDHIMVHLLPTYVRKLKAQKPISKTNKVWSKESVEELNGCFAYTDWGIFKDSCSDLNELTDTITEYIKLCEDNIILKKTVKIYSNNRSSITNELIEKIRHKQHLWHSDDHQEARKAQKELDKAIANRKEEYKQKIEQHFKNNNLRSTWEGFKMITGYKKKTSTHNEWSSDAEWAEQLNTFQVQENFHLFINHFN
;
A
#
# COMPACT_ATOMS: atom_id res chain seq x y z
N MET A 1 0.57 -0.46 40.16
CA MET A 1 0.79 -0.01 38.76
C MET A 1 -0.48 0.72 38.35
N TYR A 2 -0.43 2.05 38.24
CA TYR A 2 -1.62 2.87 37.99
C TYR A 2 -1.70 3.21 36.50
N CYS A 3 -2.71 2.68 35.81
CA CYS A 3 -3.17 3.22 34.54
C CYS A 3 -4.63 3.61 34.76
N ASN A 4 -5.04 4.83 34.36
CA ASN A 4 -6.42 5.30 34.55
C ASN A 4 -7.41 4.67 33.55
N ILE A 5 -6.90 3.89 32.59
CA ILE A 5 -7.68 3.31 31.48
C ILE A 5 -8.10 1.89 31.84
N ARG A 6 -9.41 1.69 32.01
CA ARG A 6 -10.00 0.37 32.27
C ARG A 6 -9.73 -0.57 31.09
N ASN A 7 -9.30 -1.80 31.36
CA ASN A 7 -8.99 -2.85 30.37
C ASN A 7 -7.83 -2.53 29.39
N ALA A 8 -6.92 -1.61 29.73
CA ALA A 8 -5.77 -1.32 28.88
C ALA A 8 -4.78 -2.49 28.73
N TYR A 9 -4.77 -3.42 29.70
CA TYR A 9 -3.91 -4.61 29.71
C TYR A 9 -4.71 -5.86 30.05
N THR A 10 -4.32 -6.97 29.44
CA THR A 10 -4.75 -8.34 29.75
C THR A 10 -3.64 -9.03 30.52
N ALA A 11 -4.00 -9.72 31.60
CA ALA A 11 -3.07 -10.45 32.45
C ALA A 11 -3.08 -11.93 32.07
N GLU A 12 -1.95 -12.46 31.65
CA GLU A 12 -1.74 -13.89 31.39
C GLU A 12 -0.77 -14.46 32.42
N GLY A 13 -1.11 -15.60 33.02
CA GLY A 13 -0.22 -16.31 33.94
C GLY A 13 0.91 -16.98 33.16
N MET A 14 2.15 -16.71 33.54
CA MET A 14 3.33 -17.36 32.96
C MET A 14 3.82 -18.51 33.84
N PRO A 15 4.47 -19.53 33.24
CA PRO A 15 5.10 -20.59 34.01
C PRO A 15 6.09 -20.02 35.04
N PRO A 16 6.15 -20.59 36.25
CA PRO A 16 7.08 -20.12 37.28
C PRO A 16 8.53 -20.31 36.83
N ILE A 17 9.37 -19.31 37.07
CA ILE A 17 10.81 -19.43 36.78
C ILE A 17 11.47 -20.22 37.92
N GLY A 18 11.95 -21.41 37.60
CA GLY A 18 12.68 -22.27 38.53
C GLY A 18 11.77 -22.86 39.62
N ARG A 19 12.20 -22.76 40.88
CA ARG A 19 11.47 -23.30 42.05
C ARG A 19 10.74 -22.23 42.88
N SER A 20 10.62 -21.02 42.34
CA SER A 20 9.91 -19.95 43.05
C SER A 20 8.41 -20.23 43.08
N ASP A 21 7.80 -19.93 44.22
CA ASP A 21 6.36 -19.99 44.50
C ASP A 21 5.61 -18.71 44.06
N HIS A 22 6.32 -17.73 43.48
CA HIS A 22 5.71 -16.51 42.98
C HIS A 22 4.99 -16.72 41.65
N ILE A 23 3.77 -16.19 41.55
CA ILE A 23 2.98 -16.19 40.32
C ILE A 23 3.52 -15.10 39.40
N MET A 24 4.04 -15.51 38.24
CA MET A 24 4.42 -14.58 37.20
C MET A 24 3.18 -14.20 36.39
N VAL A 25 2.89 -12.91 36.32
CA VAL A 25 1.80 -12.38 35.50
C VAL A 25 2.39 -11.49 34.42
N HIS A 26 2.14 -11.86 33.17
CA HIS A 26 2.50 -11.09 32.00
C HIS A 26 1.33 -10.19 31.61
N LEU A 27 1.57 -8.88 31.59
CA LEU A 27 0.56 -7.89 31.20
C LEU A 27 0.75 -7.51 29.73
N LEU A 28 -0.13 -8.01 28.87
CA LEU A 28 -0.16 -7.66 27.46
C LEU A 28 -1.12 -6.49 27.24
N PRO A 29 -0.68 -5.38 26.61
CA PRO A 29 -1.60 -4.30 26.28
C PRO A 29 -2.72 -4.83 25.37
N THR A 30 -3.97 -4.63 25.79
CA THR A 30 -5.17 -5.02 25.02
C THR A 30 -5.25 -4.26 23.70
N TYR A 31 -4.62 -3.08 23.65
CA TYR A 31 -4.57 -2.23 22.49
C TYR A 31 -3.75 -2.84 21.35
N VAL A 32 -4.44 -3.35 20.32
CA VAL A 32 -3.80 -3.88 19.12
C VAL A 32 -3.44 -2.74 18.17
N ARG A 33 -2.17 -2.68 17.75
CA ARG A 33 -1.69 -1.66 16.80
C ARG A 33 -2.55 -1.65 15.52
N LYS A 34 -2.98 -0.48 15.04
CA LYS A 34 -3.80 -0.34 13.82
C LYS A 34 -3.23 -1.12 12.61
N LEU A 35 -1.90 -1.19 12.46
CA LEU A 35 -1.26 -2.02 11.43
C LEU A 35 -1.63 -3.51 11.48
N LYS A 36 -1.71 -4.08 12.68
CA LYS A 36 -2.07 -5.49 12.88
C LYS A 36 -3.58 -5.70 12.75
N ALA A 37 -4.37 -4.65 12.98
CA ALA A 37 -5.83 -4.69 12.91
C ALA A 37 -6.39 -4.39 11.50
N GLN A 38 -5.68 -3.62 10.67
CA GLN A 38 -6.19 -3.18 9.38
C GLN A 38 -6.06 -4.29 8.34
N LYS A 39 -7.21 -4.82 7.90
CA LYS A 39 -7.26 -5.82 6.84
C LYS A 39 -6.73 -5.24 5.52
N PRO A 40 -5.96 -6.01 4.74
CA PRO A 40 -5.46 -5.57 3.44
C PRO A 40 -6.63 -5.21 2.52
N ILE A 41 -6.51 -4.07 1.82
CA ILE A 41 -7.53 -3.60 0.90
C ILE A 41 -7.27 -4.25 -0.47
N SER A 42 -8.20 -5.07 -0.95
CA SER A 42 -8.16 -5.57 -2.32
C SER A 42 -8.61 -4.48 -3.29
N LYS A 43 -7.76 -4.12 -4.25
CA LYS A 43 -8.16 -3.32 -5.42
C LYS A 43 -8.10 -4.17 -6.67
N THR A 44 -9.19 -4.17 -7.43
CA THR A 44 -9.25 -4.81 -8.74
C THR A 44 -8.82 -3.80 -9.78
N ASN A 45 -7.74 -4.09 -10.50
CA ASN A 45 -7.25 -3.25 -11.59
C ASN A 45 -7.40 -4.00 -12.92
N LYS A 46 -7.85 -3.29 -13.96
CA LYS A 46 -7.84 -3.77 -15.35
C LYS A 46 -6.40 -3.75 -15.86
N VAL A 47 -5.93 -4.88 -16.40
CA VAL A 47 -4.55 -4.98 -16.93
C VAL A 47 -4.58 -4.94 -18.44
N TRP A 48 -4.12 -3.82 -18.99
CA TRP A 48 -3.99 -3.60 -20.42
C TRP A 48 -2.65 -4.18 -20.90
N SER A 49 -2.66 -5.43 -21.36
CA SER A 49 -1.52 -6.02 -22.07
C SER A 49 -1.59 -5.67 -23.56
N LYS A 50 -0.46 -5.78 -24.27
CA LYS A 50 -0.42 -5.59 -25.73
C LYS A 50 -1.37 -6.56 -26.45
N GLU A 51 -1.42 -7.80 -25.99
CA GLU A 51 -2.30 -8.86 -26.48
C GLU A 51 -3.78 -8.52 -26.29
N SER A 52 -4.20 -8.08 -25.09
CA SER A 52 -5.58 -7.70 -24.83
C SER A 52 -6.02 -6.49 -25.66
N VAL A 53 -5.10 -5.57 -25.98
CA VAL A 53 -5.39 -4.42 -26.86
C VAL A 53 -5.55 -4.88 -28.31
N GLU A 54 -4.70 -5.79 -28.78
CA GLU A 54 -4.79 -6.35 -30.14
C GLU A 54 -6.08 -7.16 -30.33
N GLU A 55 -6.46 -7.97 -29.34
CA GLU A 55 -7.69 -8.75 -29.36
C GLU A 55 -8.95 -7.85 -29.31
N LEU A 56 -8.93 -6.79 -28.49
CA LEU A 56 -10.01 -5.81 -28.44
C LEU A 56 -10.16 -5.05 -29.77
N ASN A 57 -9.04 -4.68 -30.39
CA ASN A 57 -9.05 -4.07 -31.72
C ASN A 57 -9.60 -5.03 -32.78
N GLY A 58 -9.25 -6.32 -32.71
CA GLY A 58 -9.81 -7.36 -33.57
C GLY A 58 -11.32 -7.52 -33.40
N CYS A 59 -11.80 -7.50 -32.15
CA CYS A 59 -13.23 -7.57 -31.83
C CYS A 59 -14.02 -6.40 -32.46
N PHE A 60 -13.51 -5.17 -32.35
CA PHE A 60 -14.15 -3.99 -32.95
C PHE A 60 -14.07 -3.95 -34.46
N ALA A 61 -12.99 -4.47 -35.06
CA ALA A 61 -12.85 -4.57 -36.52
C ALA A 61 -13.81 -5.58 -37.15
N TYR A 62 -14.16 -6.65 -36.41
CA TYR A 62 -15.12 -7.67 -36.87
C TYR A 62 -16.58 -7.34 -36.53
N THR A 63 -16.82 -6.40 -35.62
CA THR A 63 -18.18 -6.02 -35.23
C THR A 63 -18.87 -5.29 -36.37
N ASP A 64 -20.04 -5.79 -36.78
CA ASP A 64 -20.92 -5.08 -37.70
C ASP A 64 -21.69 -3.99 -36.96
N TRP A 65 -21.19 -2.76 -37.07
CA TRP A 65 -21.78 -1.58 -36.43
C TRP A 65 -23.13 -1.17 -37.04
N GLY A 66 -23.45 -1.65 -38.25
CA GLY A 66 -24.72 -1.36 -38.93
C GLY A 66 -25.93 -1.89 -38.16
N ILE A 67 -25.76 -3.04 -37.47
CA ILE A 67 -26.81 -3.70 -36.70
C ILE A 67 -27.37 -2.80 -35.59
N PHE A 68 -26.51 -2.01 -34.94
CA PHE A 68 -26.95 -1.10 -33.88
C PHE A 68 -27.76 0.07 -34.43
N LYS A 69 -27.41 0.54 -35.64
CA LYS A 69 -28.11 1.64 -36.30
C LYS A 69 -29.51 1.23 -36.78
N ASP A 70 -29.66 -0.02 -37.18
CA ASP A 70 -30.95 -0.55 -37.65
C ASP A 70 -31.87 -0.97 -36.50
N SER A 71 -31.30 -1.23 -35.32
CA SER A 71 -32.04 -1.72 -34.14
C SER A 71 -32.50 -0.60 -33.18
N CYS A 72 -31.88 0.59 -33.25
CA CYS A 72 -32.17 1.69 -32.33
C CYS A 72 -32.99 2.79 -33.01
N SER A 73 -34.00 3.30 -32.30
CA SER A 73 -34.88 4.34 -32.86
C SER A 73 -34.33 5.75 -32.60
N ASP A 74 -33.62 5.91 -31.46
CA ASP A 74 -33.10 7.20 -30.99
C ASP A 74 -31.58 7.19 -30.86
N LEU A 75 -30.97 8.38 -31.02
CA LEU A 75 -29.51 8.56 -30.90
C LEU A 75 -28.99 8.24 -29.48
N ASN A 76 -29.78 8.53 -28.45
CA ASN A 76 -29.42 8.18 -27.08
C ASN A 76 -29.39 6.66 -26.88
N GLU A 77 -30.43 5.96 -27.34
CA GLU A 77 -30.52 4.50 -27.26
C GLU A 77 -29.37 3.84 -28.04
N LEU A 78 -29.05 4.36 -29.22
CA LEU A 78 -27.87 3.92 -29.99
C LEU A 78 -26.58 4.10 -29.20
N THR A 79 -26.39 5.27 -28.56
CA THR A 79 -25.18 5.58 -27.80
C THR A 79 -25.05 4.69 -26.58
N ASP A 80 -26.15 4.43 -25.87
CA ASP A 80 -26.19 3.56 -24.70
C ASP A 80 -25.88 2.11 -25.10
N THR A 81 -26.52 1.61 -26.16
CA THR A 81 -26.32 0.23 -26.64
C THR A 81 -24.89 -0.01 -27.13
N ILE A 82 -24.32 0.93 -27.88
CA ILE A 82 -22.91 0.88 -28.31
C ILE A 82 -21.98 0.94 -27.09
N THR A 83 -22.27 1.80 -26.12
CA THR A 83 -21.46 1.93 -24.90
C THR A 83 -21.51 0.66 -24.06
N GLU A 84 -22.66 0.01 -23.96
CA GLU A 84 -22.82 -1.28 -23.28
C GLU A 84 -22.07 -2.40 -23.98
N TYR A 85 -22.14 -2.46 -25.31
CA TYR A 85 -21.36 -3.43 -26.10
C TYR A 85 -19.85 -3.23 -25.94
N ILE A 86 -19.36 -1.98 -26.02
CA ILE A 86 -17.94 -1.67 -25.80
C ILE A 86 -17.50 -2.09 -24.39
N LYS A 87 -18.31 -1.81 -23.37
CA LYS A 87 -18.04 -2.24 -21.99
C LYS A 87 -18.02 -3.76 -21.86
N LEU A 88 -18.91 -4.47 -22.56
CA LEU A 88 -18.94 -5.93 -22.60
C LEU A 88 -17.65 -6.50 -23.22
N CYS A 89 -17.21 -5.95 -24.35
CA CYS A 89 -15.96 -6.36 -24.99
C CYS A 89 -14.75 -6.06 -24.09
N GLU A 90 -14.74 -4.89 -23.45
CA GLU A 90 -13.70 -4.52 -22.48
C GLU A 90 -13.66 -5.52 -21.30
N ASP A 91 -14.81 -5.91 -20.77
CA ASP A 91 -14.88 -6.80 -19.62
C ASP A 91 -14.60 -8.27 -19.95
N ASN A 92 -14.86 -8.71 -21.19
CA ASN A 92 -14.56 -10.06 -21.66
C ASN A 92 -13.09 -10.25 -22.02
N ILE A 93 -12.46 -9.25 -22.64
CA ILE A 93 -11.09 -9.33 -23.17
C ILE A 93 -10.06 -8.89 -22.12
N ILE A 94 -10.39 -7.90 -21.28
CA ILE A 94 -9.44 -7.36 -20.31
C ILE A 94 -9.46 -8.15 -19.01
N LEU A 95 -8.34 -8.81 -18.74
CA LEU A 95 -8.11 -9.50 -17.47
C LEU A 95 -8.15 -8.52 -16.29
N LYS A 96 -9.08 -8.78 -15.37
CA LYS A 96 -9.17 -8.09 -14.07
C LYS A 96 -8.22 -8.76 -13.08
N LYS A 97 -7.13 -8.09 -12.67
CA LYS A 97 -6.22 -8.60 -11.64
C LYS A 97 -6.54 -7.96 -10.29
N THR A 98 -6.72 -8.79 -9.27
CA THR A 98 -6.91 -8.32 -7.89
C THR A 98 -5.55 -8.19 -7.21
N VAL A 99 -5.22 -6.96 -6.81
CA VAL A 99 -3.99 -6.68 -6.06
C VAL A 99 -4.36 -6.37 -4.62
N LYS A 100 -3.74 -7.09 -3.68
CA LYS A 100 -3.83 -6.79 -2.24
C LYS A 100 -2.92 -5.60 -1.93
N ILE A 101 -3.52 -4.47 -1.58
CA ILE A 101 -2.81 -3.27 -1.17
C ILE A 101 -2.78 -3.25 0.36
N TYR A 102 -1.56 -3.30 0.90
CA TYR A 102 -1.32 -3.09 2.32
C TYR A 102 -1.22 -1.60 2.60
N SER A 103 -1.70 -1.17 3.78
CA SER A 103 -1.69 0.24 4.19
C SER A 103 -0.27 0.86 4.25
N ASN A 104 0.78 0.04 4.16
CA ASN A 104 2.17 0.49 4.07
C ASN A 104 2.78 0.40 2.65
N ASN A 105 1.98 0.43 1.58
CA ASN A 105 2.55 0.68 0.26
C ASN A 105 3.05 2.14 0.22
N ARG A 106 4.33 2.37 0.56
CA ARG A 106 4.95 3.69 0.38
C ARG A 106 4.87 4.06 -1.10
N SER A 107 4.55 5.32 -1.39
CA SER A 107 4.72 5.92 -2.73
C SER A 107 6.17 5.81 -3.26
N SER A 108 7.11 5.43 -2.39
CA SER A 108 8.51 5.14 -2.72
C SER A 108 8.73 3.84 -3.51
N ILE A 109 7.74 2.94 -3.62
CA ILE A 109 7.84 1.78 -4.50
C ILE A 109 7.49 2.24 -5.92
N THR A 110 8.52 2.61 -6.68
CA THR A 110 8.39 3.03 -8.07
C THR A 110 8.48 1.83 -9.00
N ASN A 111 7.90 1.94 -10.19
CA ASN A 111 7.93 0.90 -11.22
C ASN A 111 9.34 0.37 -11.50
N GLU A 112 10.35 1.24 -11.54
CA GLU A 112 11.77 0.86 -11.69
C GLU A 112 12.26 -0.12 -10.62
N LEU A 113 11.85 0.07 -9.35
CA LEU A 113 12.23 -0.82 -8.25
C LEU A 113 11.53 -2.17 -8.39
N ILE A 114 10.26 -2.16 -8.81
CA ILE A 114 9.48 -3.36 -9.09
C ILE A 114 10.12 -4.14 -10.26
N GLU A 115 10.58 -3.46 -11.30
CA GLU A 115 11.28 -4.08 -12.43
C GLU A 115 12.59 -4.74 -12.00
N LYS A 116 13.41 -4.06 -11.19
CA LYS A 116 14.64 -4.65 -10.61
C LYS A 116 14.33 -5.89 -9.75
N ILE A 117 13.26 -5.88 -8.97
CA ILE A 117 12.81 -7.04 -8.18
C ILE A 117 12.40 -8.19 -9.10
N ARG A 118 11.61 -7.93 -10.14
CA ARG A 118 11.16 -8.94 -11.11
C ARG A 118 12.32 -9.52 -11.91
N HIS A 119 13.25 -8.68 -12.34
CA HIS A 119 14.46 -9.10 -13.05
C HIS A 119 15.30 -10.04 -12.19
N LYS A 120 15.52 -9.68 -10.91
CA LYS A 120 16.18 -10.57 -9.95
C LYS A 120 15.42 -11.90 -9.81
N GLN A 121 14.10 -11.87 -9.64
CA GLN A 121 13.28 -13.09 -9.52
C GLN A 121 13.41 -13.98 -10.76
N HIS A 122 13.39 -13.40 -11.96
CA HIS A 122 13.61 -14.14 -13.20
C HIS A 122 14.98 -14.84 -13.20
N LEU A 123 16.06 -14.13 -12.86
CA LEU A 123 17.41 -14.71 -12.78
C LEU A 123 17.51 -15.85 -11.75
N TRP A 124 16.83 -15.71 -10.61
CA TRP A 124 16.73 -16.80 -9.62
C TRP A 124 15.99 -18.03 -10.15
N HIS A 125 14.93 -17.85 -10.93
CA HIS A 125 14.19 -18.96 -11.54
C HIS A 125 14.94 -19.59 -12.72
N SER A 126 15.83 -18.85 -13.38
CA SER A 126 16.69 -19.34 -14.47
C SER A 126 18.00 -19.99 -14.00
N ASP A 127 18.15 -20.26 -12.70
CA ASP A 127 19.34 -20.87 -12.06
C ASP A 127 20.67 -20.10 -12.23
N ASP A 128 20.60 -18.85 -12.70
CA ASP A 128 21.77 -17.97 -12.81
C ASP A 128 22.01 -17.22 -11.49
N HIS A 129 22.54 -17.97 -10.51
CA HIS A 129 22.77 -17.44 -9.17
C HIS A 129 23.83 -16.32 -9.12
N GLN A 130 24.75 -16.25 -10.07
CA GLN A 130 25.78 -15.21 -10.11
C GLN A 130 25.19 -13.88 -10.57
N GLU A 131 24.43 -13.89 -11.67
CA GLU A 131 23.72 -12.70 -12.13
C GLU A 131 22.62 -12.27 -11.15
N ALA A 132 21.93 -13.23 -10.52
CA ALA A 132 20.97 -12.93 -9.47
C ALA A 132 21.59 -12.19 -8.26
N ARG A 133 22.82 -12.54 -7.87
CA ARG A 133 23.57 -11.83 -6.82
C ARG A 133 23.98 -10.42 -7.24
N LYS A 134 24.37 -10.23 -8.51
CA LYS A 134 24.66 -8.89 -9.04
C LYS A 134 23.40 -8.03 -9.06
N ALA A 135 22.29 -8.56 -9.56
CA ALA A 135 20.98 -7.91 -9.57
C ALA A 135 20.52 -7.54 -8.15
N GLN A 136 20.80 -8.39 -7.15
CA GLN A 136 20.54 -8.07 -5.74
C GLN A 136 21.37 -6.86 -5.27
N LYS A 137 22.67 -6.82 -5.54
CA LYS A 137 23.52 -5.67 -5.17
C LYS A 137 23.05 -4.37 -5.84
N GLU A 138 22.64 -4.44 -7.10
CA GLU A 138 22.07 -3.30 -7.80
C GLU A 138 20.74 -2.83 -7.22
N LEU A 139 19.89 -3.78 -6.82
CA LEU A 139 18.64 -3.49 -6.13
C LEU A 139 18.91 -2.78 -4.80
N ASP A 140 19.86 -3.27 -4.01
CA ASP A 140 20.23 -2.66 -2.73
C ASP A 140 20.80 -1.25 -2.91
N LYS A 141 21.63 -1.06 -3.93
CA LYS A 141 22.14 0.28 -4.31
C LYS A 141 21.02 1.22 -4.73
N ALA A 142 20.06 0.76 -5.52
CA ALA A 142 18.90 1.56 -5.91
C ALA A 142 18.05 1.94 -4.68
N ILE A 143 17.84 1.03 -3.75
CA ILE A 143 17.12 1.30 -2.49
C ILE A 143 17.88 2.35 -1.66
N ALA A 144 19.20 2.22 -1.54
CA ALA A 144 20.04 3.17 -0.80
C ALA A 144 19.98 4.57 -1.42
N ASN A 145 20.17 4.68 -2.73
CA ASN A 145 20.08 5.96 -3.45
C ASN A 145 18.72 6.62 -3.27
N ARG A 146 17.62 5.86 -3.38
CA ARG A 146 16.27 6.38 -3.16
C ARG A 146 16.05 6.89 -1.75
N LYS A 147 16.58 6.19 -0.74
CA LYS A 147 16.53 6.66 0.65
C LYS A 147 17.28 7.97 0.82
N GLU A 148 18.44 8.09 0.19
CA GLU A 148 19.24 9.31 0.22
C GLU A 148 18.55 10.48 -0.49
N GLU A 149 17.98 10.27 -1.68
CA GLU A 149 17.19 11.29 -2.38
C GLU A 149 15.99 11.76 -1.55
N TYR A 150 15.29 10.83 -0.89
CA TYR A 150 14.17 11.16 -0.02
C TYR A 150 14.62 11.96 1.20
N LYS A 151 15.74 11.57 1.82
CA LYS A 151 16.38 12.32 2.91
C LYS A 151 16.76 13.74 2.46
N GLN A 152 17.41 13.89 1.30
CA GLN A 152 17.78 15.20 0.77
C GLN A 152 16.56 16.08 0.50
N LYS A 153 15.48 15.52 -0.05
CA LYS A 153 14.20 16.25 -0.24
C LYS A 153 13.65 16.74 1.09
N ILE A 154 13.64 15.89 2.12
CA ILE A 154 13.22 16.28 3.47
C ILE A 154 14.12 17.40 4.00
N GLU A 155 15.44 17.23 3.97
CA GLU A 155 16.39 18.22 4.48
C GLU A 155 16.26 19.59 3.79
N GLN A 156 15.99 19.61 2.48
CA GLN A 156 15.72 20.86 1.75
C GLN A 156 14.57 21.66 2.35
N HIS A 157 13.52 21.00 2.86
CA HIS A 157 12.40 21.68 3.52
C HIS A 157 12.81 22.39 4.82
N PHE A 158 13.89 21.95 5.48
CA PHE A 158 14.38 22.53 6.74
C PHE A 158 15.49 23.58 6.55
N LYS A 159 16.14 23.63 5.38
CA LYS A 159 17.26 24.57 5.12
C LYS A 159 16.85 26.04 5.01
N ASN A 160 15.63 26.34 4.57
CA ASN A 160 15.24 27.70 4.19
C ASN A 160 14.59 28.53 5.33
N ASN A 161 14.70 28.09 6.60
CA ASN A 161 14.12 28.72 7.80
C ASN A 161 12.67 29.26 7.62
N ASN A 162 11.91 28.60 6.74
CA ASN A 162 10.54 28.97 6.39
C ASN A 162 9.59 28.00 7.07
N LEU A 163 8.80 28.50 8.01
CA LEU A 163 7.86 27.70 8.80
C LEU A 163 6.90 26.87 7.92
N ARG A 164 6.48 27.41 6.77
CA ARG A 164 5.62 26.69 5.82
C ARG A 164 6.35 25.53 5.16
N SER A 165 7.59 25.74 4.74
CA SER A 165 8.43 24.68 4.15
C SER A 165 8.73 23.59 5.19
N THR A 166 9.06 23.98 6.42
CA THR A 166 9.26 23.07 7.56
C THR A 166 8.02 22.22 7.82
N TRP A 167 6.82 22.83 7.76
CA TRP A 167 5.56 22.11 7.94
C TRP A 167 5.25 21.14 6.79
N GLU A 168 5.57 21.49 5.54
CA GLU A 168 5.49 20.56 4.41
C GLU A 168 6.48 19.40 4.56
N GLY A 169 7.71 19.66 5.02
CA GLY A 169 8.68 18.61 5.37
C GLY A 169 8.17 17.68 6.46
N PHE A 170 7.59 18.23 7.53
CA PHE A 170 6.97 17.47 8.61
C PHE A 170 5.80 16.61 8.10
N LYS A 171 4.97 17.17 7.23
CA LYS A 171 3.86 16.46 6.57
C LYS A 171 4.35 15.32 5.66
N MET A 172 5.48 15.52 4.98
CA MET A 172 6.11 14.51 4.12
C MET A 172 6.72 13.34 4.91
N ILE A 173 7.30 13.61 6.09
CA ILE A 173 7.79 12.57 7.01
C ILE A 173 6.62 11.78 7.61
N THR A 174 5.62 12.49 8.12
CA THR A 174 4.48 11.92 8.85
C THR A 174 3.40 11.35 7.92
N GLY A 175 3.55 11.51 6.59
CA GLY A 175 2.52 11.16 5.62
C GLY A 175 1.15 11.79 5.91
N TYR A 176 1.12 12.90 6.68
CA TYR A 176 -0.09 13.48 7.20
C TYR A 176 -0.95 14.02 6.05
N LYS A 177 -2.10 13.38 5.83
CA LYS A 177 -3.13 13.88 4.93
C LYS A 177 -4.18 14.55 5.80
N LYS A 178 -4.38 15.86 5.61
CA LYS A 178 -5.43 16.61 6.30
C LYS A 178 -6.74 15.89 6.04
N LYS A 179 -7.33 15.30 7.09
CA LYS A 179 -8.71 14.82 7.01
C LYS A 179 -9.60 16.05 6.84
N THR A 180 -10.49 16.01 5.87
CA THR A 180 -11.66 16.89 5.87
C THR A 180 -12.56 16.43 7.00
N SER A 181 -12.26 16.85 8.23
CA SER A 181 -13.12 16.55 9.37
C SER A 181 -14.15 17.64 9.54
N THR A 182 -15.41 17.27 9.36
CA THR A 182 -16.54 17.93 10.00
C THR A 182 -16.38 17.79 11.52
N HIS A 183 -16.26 18.95 12.16
CA HIS A 183 -16.60 19.31 13.53
C HIS A 183 -15.80 18.80 14.75
N ASN A 184 -15.81 19.70 15.73
CA ASN A 184 -15.21 19.67 17.06
C ASN A 184 -15.71 18.51 17.93
N GLU A 185 -14.79 17.78 18.56
CA GLU A 185 -15.00 17.19 19.88
C GLU A 185 -13.64 16.92 20.55
N TRP A 186 -13.58 17.13 21.86
CA TRP A 186 -12.38 16.99 22.68
C TRP A 186 -11.98 15.52 22.76
N SER A 187 -10.77 15.21 22.31
CA SER A 187 -10.24 13.86 22.09
C SER A 187 -10.28 12.97 23.33
N SER A 188 -10.82 11.75 23.22
CA SER A 188 -10.65 10.71 24.25
C SER A 188 -9.22 10.15 24.24
N ASP A 189 -8.74 9.59 25.36
CA ASP A 189 -7.42 8.94 25.46
C ASP A 189 -7.24 7.78 24.45
N ALA A 190 -8.34 7.15 24.04
CA ALA A 190 -8.35 6.13 22.99
C ALA A 190 -8.06 6.73 21.60
N GLU A 191 -8.65 7.88 21.27
CA GLU A 191 -8.37 8.58 20.01
C GLU A 191 -6.94 9.11 19.97
N TRP A 192 -6.39 9.54 21.11
CA TRP A 192 -4.99 9.93 21.20
C TRP A 192 -4.05 8.72 21.02
N ALA A 193 -4.35 7.58 21.65
CA ALA A 193 -3.63 6.33 21.41
C ALA A 193 -3.73 5.88 19.94
N GLU A 194 -4.87 6.12 19.28
CA GLU A 194 -5.05 5.90 17.84
C GLU A 194 -4.23 6.82 16.95
N GLN A 195 -4.12 8.09 17.32
CA GLN A 195 -3.24 9.05 16.66
C GLN A 195 -1.78 8.60 16.80
N LEU A 196 -1.31 8.29 18.02
CA LEU A 196 0.04 7.77 18.31
C LEU A 196 0.37 6.48 17.55
N ASN A 197 -0.59 5.57 17.44
CA ASN A 197 -0.40 4.38 16.63
C ASN A 197 -0.11 4.71 15.18
N THR A 198 -0.82 5.67 14.60
CA THR A 198 -0.59 6.10 13.21
C THR A 198 0.86 6.57 13.02
N PHE A 199 1.45 7.21 14.03
CA PHE A 199 2.85 7.62 14.02
C PHE A 199 3.84 6.43 14.13
N GLN A 200 3.68 5.51 15.10
CA GLN A 200 4.62 4.39 15.28
C GLN A 200 4.62 3.35 14.15
N VAL A 201 3.48 3.23 13.45
CA VAL A 201 3.31 2.38 12.27
C VAL A 201 4.30 2.76 11.15
N GLN A 202 4.72 4.02 11.08
CA GLN A 202 5.63 4.54 10.06
C GLN A 202 7.11 4.26 10.35
N GLU A 203 7.50 4.17 11.63
CA GLU A 203 8.88 3.87 12.06
C GLU A 203 9.23 2.37 11.99
N ASN A 204 8.30 1.48 12.36
CA ASN A 204 8.58 0.04 12.51
C ASN A 204 8.99 -0.68 11.20
N PHE A 205 8.71 -0.12 10.03
CA PHE A 205 9.13 -0.72 8.75
C PHE A 205 10.65 -0.59 8.49
N HIS A 206 11.33 0.31 9.20
CA HIS A 206 12.78 0.43 9.11
C HIS A 206 13.50 -0.82 9.65
N LEU A 207 12.85 -1.56 10.54
CA LEU A 207 13.35 -2.81 11.14
C LEU A 207 12.96 -4.06 10.34
N PHE A 208 11.85 -4.04 9.59
CA PHE A 208 11.38 -5.21 8.83
C PHE A 208 12.25 -5.53 7.60
N ILE A 209 12.91 -4.52 7.01
CA ILE A 209 13.89 -4.72 5.92
C ILE A 209 15.13 -5.49 6.40
N ASN A 210 15.45 -5.46 7.70
CA ASN A 210 16.60 -6.19 8.25
C ASN A 210 16.31 -7.68 8.55
N HIS A 211 15.08 -8.16 8.35
CA HIS A 211 14.70 -9.56 8.62
C HIS A 211 14.56 -10.41 7.35
N PHE A 212 14.88 -9.83 6.18
CA PHE A 212 14.95 -10.52 4.89
C PHE A 212 16.36 -10.50 4.26
N ASN A 213 17.39 -10.29 5.09
CA ASN A 213 18.78 -10.59 4.76
C ASN A 213 19.15 -11.98 5.27
#